data_AF-A0A8S3ZCT9-F1
#
_entry.id   AF-A0A8S3ZCT9-F1
#
_cell.length_a   1.000
_cell.length_b   1.000
_cell.length_c   1.000
_cell.angle_alpha   90.00
_cell.angle_beta   90.00
_cell.angle_gamma   90.00
#
_symmetry.space_group_name_H-M   'P 1'
#
loop_
_entity.id
_entity.type
_entity.pdbx_description
1 polymer ?
#
loop_
_entity_poly.entity_id
_entity_poly.type
_entity_poly.pdbx_seq_one_letter_code
_entity_poly.pdbx_strand_id
1 'polypeptide(L)'
;IIIDYSSGLTSLTIPMLITIERLVTIFHPLKVSKIITPLRTFLAISGVFIFWYVNFTYTVFWTSLSDTYDMLENRTVYVIIRSSLYDHDKDIVDDLEDLWTYSSLRIPPLFTFIGCIIIGIKIKMASVKRMQLTGREVSGSMNRTTKTLLAVCGMYTITCIIMLLPYFMPQYASYSVSEETSTGISQVLYQTINVVMCINSSCNFIIYIVFNKNFRDAYKALFIKNRQVNASVGRFRK
;
A
#
# COMPACT_ATOMS: atom_id res chain seq x y z
N ILE A 1 -1.89 -11.33 12.72
CA ILE A 1 -2.41 -12.00 11.49
C ILE A 1 -3.50 -11.17 10.83
N ILE A 2 -4.74 -11.16 11.34
CA ILE A 2 -5.87 -10.43 10.70
C ILE A 2 -5.52 -8.97 10.45
N ILE A 3 -5.03 -8.29 11.49
CA ILE A 3 -4.66 -6.87 11.41
C ILE A 3 -3.51 -6.67 10.42
N ASP A 4 -2.50 -7.54 10.41
CA ASP A 4 -1.34 -7.41 9.52
C ASP A 4 -1.73 -7.56 8.04
N TYR A 5 -2.48 -8.60 7.70
CA TYR A 5 -2.91 -8.83 6.32
C TYR A 5 -3.93 -7.79 5.87
N SER A 6 -4.95 -7.50 6.67
CA SER A 6 -5.96 -6.49 6.35
C SER A 6 -5.37 -5.09 6.18
N SER A 7 -4.44 -4.69 7.03
CA SER A 7 -3.77 -3.38 6.95
C SER A 7 -2.78 -3.30 5.78
N GLY A 8 -2.05 -4.38 5.49
CA GLY A 8 -1.20 -4.50 4.31
C GLY A 8 -1.98 -4.27 3.02
N LEU A 9 -3.08 -5.01 2.82
CA LEU A 9 -3.90 -4.93 1.60
C LEU A 9 -4.67 -3.61 1.48
N THR A 10 -5.11 -3.06 2.62
CA THR A 10 -5.68 -1.70 2.64
C THR A 10 -4.63 -0.67 2.21
N SER A 11 -3.38 -0.81 2.66
CA SER A 11 -2.28 0.06 2.22
C SER A 11 -1.97 -0.08 0.73
N LEU A 12 -2.28 -1.23 0.09
CA LEU A 12 -2.13 -1.43 -1.35
C LEU A 12 -3.29 -0.80 -2.16
N THR A 13 -4.49 -0.76 -1.59
CA THR A 13 -5.68 -0.23 -2.29
C THR A 13 -5.82 1.29 -2.19
N ILE A 14 -5.26 1.93 -1.15
CA ILE A 14 -5.28 3.39 -0.98
C ILE A 14 -4.63 4.13 -2.16
N PRO A 15 -3.42 3.77 -2.65
CA PRO A 15 -2.82 4.41 -3.82
C PRO A 15 -3.68 4.33 -5.09
N MET A 16 -4.44 3.26 -5.27
CA MET A 16 -5.40 3.12 -6.36
C MET A 16 -6.52 4.16 -6.24
N LEU A 17 -7.14 4.29 -5.07
CA LEU A 17 -8.18 5.31 -4.82
C LEU A 17 -7.66 6.73 -5.04
N ILE A 18 -6.45 7.02 -4.56
CA ILE A 18 -5.78 8.30 -4.79
C ILE A 18 -5.62 8.57 -6.29
N THR A 19 -5.22 7.54 -7.04
CA THR A 19 -5.02 7.65 -8.49
C THR A 19 -6.34 7.89 -9.21
N ILE A 20 -7.43 7.21 -8.81
CA ILE A 20 -8.79 7.46 -9.32
C ILE A 20 -9.21 8.91 -9.08
N GLU A 21 -9.07 9.39 -7.83
CA GLU A 21 -9.42 10.77 -7.46
C GLU A 21 -8.66 11.78 -8.35
N ARG A 22 -7.37 11.51 -8.62
CA ARG A 22 -6.53 12.36 -9.46
C ARG A 22 -6.90 12.28 -10.94
N LEU A 23 -7.23 11.10 -11.46
CA LEU A 23 -7.73 10.95 -12.83
C LEU A 23 -9.02 11.74 -13.02
N VAL A 24 -10.00 11.59 -12.12
CA VAL A 24 -11.25 12.37 -12.14
C VAL A 24 -10.95 13.87 -12.11
N THR A 25 -9.97 14.28 -11.31
CA THR A 25 -9.57 15.69 -11.21
C THR A 25 -8.99 16.25 -12.51
N ILE A 26 -8.22 15.45 -13.24
CA ILE A 26 -7.57 15.87 -14.49
C ILE A 26 -8.54 15.85 -15.67
N PHE A 27 -9.43 14.85 -15.76
CA PHE A 27 -10.41 14.74 -16.84
C PHE A 27 -11.61 15.66 -16.66
N HIS A 28 -12.03 15.93 -15.42
CA HIS A 28 -13.22 16.75 -15.12
C HIS A 28 -12.95 17.89 -14.13
N PRO A 29 -12.02 18.82 -14.43
CA PRO A 29 -11.63 19.89 -13.51
C PRO A 29 -12.80 20.76 -13.03
N LEU A 30 -13.83 20.96 -13.86
CA LEU A 30 -15.00 21.80 -13.54
C LEU A 30 -16.04 21.12 -12.63
N LYS A 31 -16.08 19.79 -12.55
CA LYS A 31 -17.04 19.04 -11.71
C LYS A 31 -16.42 18.51 -10.42
N VAL A 32 -15.10 18.62 -10.26
CA VAL A 32 -14.34 18.14 -9.08
C VAL A 32 -14.91 18.64 -7.77
N SER A 33 -15.20 19.93 -7.66
CA SER A 33 -15.70 20.52 -6.41
C SER A 33 -17.08 19.99 -6.00
N LYS A 34 -17.82 19.37 -6.93
CA LYS A 34 -19.13 18.75 -6.69
C LYS A 34 -19.03 17.22 -6.53
N ILE A 35 -18.00 16.60 -7.08
CA ILE A 35 -17.82 15.14 -7.08
C ILE A 35 -17.00 14.68 -5.87
N ILE A 36 -15.85 15.33 -5.61
CA ILE A 36 -14.90 14.96 -4.56
C ILE A 36 -15.12 15.90 -3.37
N THR A 37 -15.79 15.40 -2.34
CA THR A 37 -15.94 16.06 -1.04
C THR A 37 -15.22 15.25 0.04
N PRO A 38 -14.67 15.90 1.08
CA PRO A 38 -13.92 15.19 2.14
C PRO A 38 -14.76 14.09 2.80
N LEU A 39 -16.08 14.29 2.92
CA LEU A 39 -17.00 13.29 3.46
C LEU A 39 -17.12 12.05 2.56
N ARG A 40 -17.19 12.24 1.23
CA ARG A 40 -17.26 11.10 0.29
C ARG A 40 -15.95 10.34 0.24
N THR A 41 -14.81 11.03 0.27
CA THR A 41 -13.49 10.40 0.37
C THR A 41 -13.37 9.61 1.68
N PHE A 42 -13.84 10.16 2.79
CA PHE A 42 -13.86 9.46 4.08
C PHE A 42 -14.77 8.21 4.04
N LEU A 43 -15.97 8.31 3.47
CA LEU A 43 -16.87 7.16 3.29
C LEU A 43 -16.23 6.08 2.39
N ALA A 44 -15.58 6.48 1.29
CA ALA A 44 -14.93 5.55 0.37
C ALA A 44 -13.77 4.81 1.05
N ILE A 45 -12.93 5.53 1.79
CA ILE A 45 -11.84 4.93 2.58
C ILE A 45 -12.42 3.99 3.63
N SER A 46 -13.43 4.43 4.38
CA SER A 46 -14.08 3.60 5.41
C SER A 46 -14.70 2.34 4.81
N GLY A 47 -15.31 2.45 3.63
CA GLY A 47 -15.85 1.30 2.89
C GLY A 47 -14.78 0.29 2.50
N VAL A 48 -13.60 0.75 2.06
CA VAL A 48 -12.46 -0.15 1.76
C VAL A 48 -11.95 -0.83 3.02
N PHE A 49 -11.83 -0.11 4.14
CA PHE A 49 -11.43 -0.70 5.43
C PHE A 49 -12.43 -1.78 5.88
N ILE A 50 -13.73 -1.47 5.83
CA ILE A 50 -14.79 -2.43 6.22
C ILE A 50 -14.75 -3.65 5.30
N PHE A 51 -14.62 -3.44 3.99
CA PHE A 51 -14.55 -4.52 3.01
C PHE A 51 -13.41 -5.49 3.33
N TRP A 52 -12.17 -4.98 3.51
CA TRP A 52 -11.03 -5.83 3.83
C TRP A 52 -11.15 -6.48 5.21
N TYR A 53 -11.66 -5.76 6.20
CA TYR A 53 -11.82 -6.28 7.56
C TYR A 53 -12.84 -7.42 7.63
N VAL A 54 -13.98 -7.28 6.94
CA VAL A 54 -15.01 -8.33 6.87
C VAL A 54 -14.47 -9.57 6.16
N ASN A 55 -13.78 -9.39 5.02
CA ASN A 55 -13.17 -10.49 4.29
C ASN A 55 -12.15 -11.25 5.16
N PHE A 56 -11.29 -10.55 5.90
CA PHE A 56 -10.26 -11.20 6.74
C PHE A 56 -10.78 -11.78 8.04
N THR A 57 -11.92 -11.27 8.54
CA THR A 57 -12.59 -11.88 9.70
C THR A 57 -13.06 -13.29 9.36
N TYR A 58 -13.47 -13.52 8.11
CA TYR A 58 -13.91 -14.83 7.64
C TYR A 58 -12.76 -15.86 7.63
N THR A 59 -11.54 -15.44 7.27
CA THR A 59 -10.34 -16.31 7.26
C THR A 59 -9.98 -16.87 8.64
N VAL A 60 -10.35 -16.18 9.71
CA VAL A 60 -10.07 -16.61 11.10
C VAL A 60 -10.76 -17.94 11.40
N PHE A 61 -11.97 -18.12 10.87
CA PHE A 61 -12.75 -19.34 11.08
C PHE A 61 -12.17 -20.56 10.37
N TRP A 62 -11.27 -20.34 9.39
CA TRP A 62 -10.57 -21.41 8.67
C TRP A 62 -9.25 -21.81 9.31
N THR A 63 -8.80 -21.10 10.34
CA THR A 63 -7.55 -21.39 11.06
C THR A 63 -7.85 -21.88 12.47
N SER A 64 -7.22 -22.97 12.89
CA SER A 64 -7.28 -23.48 14.26
C SER A 64 -5.89 -23.52 14.88
N LEU A 65 -5.82 -23.30 16.19
CA LEU A 65 -4.60 -23.49 16.96
C LEU A 65 -4.48 -24.97 17.32
N SER A 66 -3.40 -25.61 16.89
CA SER A 66 -3.06 -26.97 17.29
C SER A 66 -1.73 -26.99 17.99
N ASP A 67 -1.62 -27.85 19.00
CA ASP A 67 -0.37 -28.19 19.63
C ASP A 67 0.36 -29.22 18.76
N THR A 68 1.56 -28.87 18.31
CA THR A 68 2.48 -29.84 17.73
C THR A 68 3.69 -29.98 18.63
N TYR A 69 4.12 -31.23 18.81
CA TYR A 69 5.32 -31.53 19.57
C TYR A 69 6.53 -31.49 18.64
N ASP A 70 7.40 -30.50 18.82
CA ASP A 70 8.64 -30.44 18.06
C ASP A 70 9.67 -31.37 18.70
N MET A 71 9.99 -32.47 18.01
CA MET A 71 10.95 -33.48 18.47
C MET A 71 12.39 -32.95 18.54
N LEU A 72 12.73 -31.88 17.81
CA LEU A 72 14.08 -31.33 17.77
C LEU A 72 14.37 -30.39 18.95
N GLU A 73 13.38 -29.61 19.38
CA GLU A 73 13.54 -28.63 20.46
C GLU A 73 12.91 -29.06 21.79
N ASN A 74 12.32 -30.27 21.83
CA ASN A 74 11.69 -30.89 23.01
C ASN A 74 10.71 -29.96 23.73
N ARG A 75 9.94 -29.20 22.95
CA ARG A 75 8.94 -28.25 23.41
C ARG A 75 7.67 -28.36 22.58
N THR A 76 6.53 -28.21 23.24
CA THR A 76 5.25 -28.07 22.56
C THR A 76 5.20 -26.68 21.93
N VAL A 77 5.03 -26.63 20.61
CA VAL A 77 4.89 -25.39 19.86
C VAL A 77 3.44 -25.28 19.41
N TYR A 78 2.86 -24.10 19.56
CA TYR A 78 1.53 -23.83 19.02
C TYR A 78 1.67 -23.42 17.56
N VAL A 79 1.13 -24.25 16.68
CA VAL A 79 1.10 -23.97 15.24
C VAL A 79 -0.33 -23.69 14.80
N ILE A 80 -0.45 -22.85 13.78
CA ILE A 80 -1.73 -22.53 13.17
C ILE A 80 -1.93 -23.52 12.03
N ILE A 81 -2.91 -24.40 12.17
CA ILE A 81 -3.29 -25.38 11.15
C ILE A 81 -4.63 -25.02 10.51
N ARG A 82 -4.89 -25.59 9.35
CA ARG A 82 -6.19 -25.47 8.68
C ARG A 82 -7.25 -26.19 9.52
N SER A 83 -8.36 -25.50 9.77
CA SER A 83 -9.51 -26.04 10.49
C SER A 83 -10.26 -27.05 9.61
N SER A 84 -11.03 -27.96 10.20
CA SER A 84 -11.88 -28.90 9.45
C SER A 84 -12.90 -28.22 8.54
N LEU A 85 -13.22 -26.94 8.80
CA LEU A 85 -14.04 -26.10 7.93
C LEU A 85 -13.37 -25.81 6.57
N TYR A 86 -12.04 -25.68 6.55
CA TYR A 86 -11.28 -25.43 5.33
C TYR A 86 -11.41 -26.61 4.35
N ASP A 87 -11.38 -27.84 4.86
CA ASP A 87 -11.48 -29.05 4.04
C ASP A 87 -12.91 -29.32 3.55
N HIS A 88 -13.92 -28.91 4.31
CA HIS A 88 -15.33 -29.07 3.96
C HIS A 88 -15.76 -28.10 2.84
N ASP A 89 -15.27 -26.86 2.87
CA ASP A 89 -15.69 -25.79 1.96
C ASP A 89 -14.56 -25.34 1.01
N LYS A 90 -13.68 -26.26 0.58
CA LYS A 90 -12.50 -25.95 -0.25
C LYS A 90 -12.80 -25.10 -1.48
N ASP A 91 -13.88 -25.39 -2.20
CA ASP A 91 -14.25 -24.63 -3.40
C ASP A 91 -14.51 -23.15 -3.08
N ILE A 92 -15.17 -22.86 -1.95
CA ILE A 92 -15.44 -21.50 -1.50
C ILE A 92 -14.14 -20.82 -1.04
N VAL A 93 -13.24 -21.58 -0.43
CA VAL A 93 -11.94 -21.08 0.03
C VAL A 93 -11.06 -20.69 -1.15
N ASP A 94 -10.96 -21.55 -2.15
CA ASP A 94 -10.14 -21.30 -3.34
C ASP A 94 -10.67 -20.10 -4.13
N ASP A 95 -11.98 -19.97 -4.31
CA ASP A 95 -12.61 -18.82 -4.96
C ASP A 95 -12.33 -17.49 -4.20
N LEU A 96 -12.35 -17.53 -2.86
CA LEU A 96 -12.05 -16.36 -2.03
C LEU A 96 -10.56 -16.00 -2.04
N GLU A 97 -9.66 -17.00 -2.00
CA GLU A 97 -8.22 -16.77 -2.12
C GLU A 97 -7.85 -16.18 -3.49
N ASP A 98 -8.49 -16.66 -4.55
CA ASP A 98 -8.36 -16.07 -5.89
C ASP A 98 -8.88 -14.64 -5.89
N LEU A 99 -10.10 -14.40 -5.38
CA LEU A 99 -10.66 -13.05 -5.29
C LEU A 99 -9.73 -12.10 -4.54
N TRP A 100 -9.15 -12.52 -3.42
CA TRP A 100 -8.19 -11.71 -2.65
C TRP A 100 -6.92 -11.44 -3.45
N THR A 101 -6.38 -12.45 -4.11
CA THR A 101 -5.18 -12.32 -4.94
C THR A 101 -5.40 -11.37 -6.11
N TYR A 102 -6.50 -11.53 -6.84
CA TYR A 102 -6.83 -10.66 -7.97
C TYR A 102 -7.12 -9.22 -7.52
N SER A 103 -7.91 -9.04 -6.45
CA SER A 103 -8.35 -7.72 -5.98
C SER A 103 -7.26 -6.92 -5.27
N SER A 104 -6.25 -7.56 -4.69
CA SER A 104 -5.16 -6.87 -3.98
C SER A 104 -3.86 -6.77 -4.77
N LEU A 105 -3.45 -7.85 -5.46
CA LEU A 105 -2.11 -7.98 -6.02
C LEU A 105 -2.06 -7.75 -7.53
N ARG A 106 -3.16 -7.98 -8.27
CA ARG A 106 -3.20 -7.76 -9.72
C ARG A 106 -3.83 -6.43 -10.12
N ILE A 107 -5.06 -6.16 -9.66
CA ILE A 107 -5.83 -5.00 -10.11
C ILE A 107 -5.22 -3.67 -9.63
N PRO A 108 -4.92 -3.46 -8.33
CA PRO A 108 -4.47 -2.16 -7.85
C PRO A 108 -3.12 -1.71 -8.43
N PRO A 109 -2.09 -2.58 -8.55
CA PRO A 109 -0.82 -2.20 -9.17
C PRO A 109 -0.93 -1.80 -10.63
N LEU A 110 -1.61 -2.62 -11.46
CA LEU A 110 -1.76 -2.36 -12.88
C LEU A 110 -2.57 -1.08 -13.12
N PHE A 111 -3.67 -0.91 -12.39
CA PHE A 111 -4.49 0.29 -12.47
C PHE A 111 -3.70 1.54 -12.06
N THR A 112 -2.97 1.46 -10.95
CA THR A 112 -2.18 2.59 -10.44
C THR A 112 -1.05 2.96 -11.42
N PHE A 113 -0.37 1.97 -12.02
CA PHE A 113 0.66 2.21 -13.02
C PHE A 113 0.12 2.95 -14.24
N ILE A 114 -0.95 2.43 -14.85
CA ILE A 114 -1.59 3.02 -16.02
C ILE A 114 -2.10 4.43 -15.68
N GLY A 115 -2.73 4.58 -14.52
CA GLY A 115 -3.20 5.88 -14.03
C GLY A 115 -2.07 6.90 -13.88
N CYS A 116 -0.91 6.50 -13.32
CA CYS A 116 0.26 7.37 -13.19
C CYS A 116 0.79 7.83 -14.55
N ILE A 117 0.85 6.93 -15.54
CA ILE A 117 1.27 7.26 -16.92
C ILE A 117 0.31 8.29 -17.53
N ILE A 118 -1.00 8.04 -17.44
CA ILE A 118 -2.03 8.95 -17.97
C ILE A 118 -1.93 10.33 -17.32
N ILE A 119 -1.79 10.38 -15.99
CA ILE A 119 -1.61 11.61 -15.22
C ILE A 119 -0.36 12.35 -15.72
N GLY A 120 0.77 11.66 -15.84
CA GLY A 120 2.04 12.23 -16.31
C GLY A 120 1.94 12.82 -17.72
N ILE A 121 1.33 12.10 -18.65
CA ILE A 121 1.11 12.55 -20.04
C ILE A 121 0.23 13.80 -20.05
N LYS A 122 -0.93 13.77 -19.36
CA LYS A 122 -1.86 14.90 -19.34
C LYS A 122 -1.23 16.16 -18.75
N ILE A 123 -0.41 16.02 -17.70
CA ILE A 123 0.29 17.15 -17.11
C ILE A 123 1.34 17.69 -18.08
N LYS A 124 2.13 16.84 -18.74
CA LYS A 124 3.08 17.28 -19.78
C LYS A 124 2.36 18.01 -20.91
N MET A 125 1.26 17.47 -21.43
CA MET A 125 0.46 18.12 -22.47
C MET A 125 -0.07 19.49 -22.03
N ALA A 126 -0.59 19.59 -20.80
CA ALA A 126 -1.07 20.85 -20.24
C ALA A 126 0.07 21.88 -20.07
N SER A 127 1.26 21.42 -19.68
CA SER A 127 2.46 22.25 -19.57
C SER A 127 2.91 22.79 -20.93
N VAL A 128 3.00 21.92 -21.94
CA VAL A 128 3.38 22.30 -23.31
C VAL A 128 2.37 23.27 -23.91
N LYS A 129 1.07 23.01 -23.77
CA LYS A 129 0.01 23.90 -24.27
C LYS A 129 0.08 25.29 -23.60
N ARG A 130 0.38 25.36 -22.31
CA ARG A 130 0.57 26.64 -21.60
C ARG A 130 1.82 27.37 -22.09
N MET A 131 2.92 26.65 -22.29
CA MET A 131 4.18 27.23 -22.81
C MET A 131 3.98 27.84 -24.20
N GLN A 132 3.26 27.14 -25.09
CA GLN A 132 2.93 27.63 -26.43
C GLN A 132 2.07 28.90 -26.41
N LEU A 133 1.19 29.06 -25.41
CA LEU A 133 0.30 30.23 -25.30
C LEU A 133 0.93 31.43 -24.57
N THR A 134 1.94 31.22 -23.73
CA THR A 134 2.54 32.29 -22.91
C THR A 134 4.00 32.61 -23.24
N GLY A 135 4.64 31.87 -24.16
CA GLY A 135 5.99 32.16 -24.67
C GLY A 135 7.13 32.10 -23.64
N ARG A 136 6.80 31.80 -22.38
CA ARG A 136 7.72 31.66 -21.25
C ARG A 136 7.71 30.20 -20.82
N GLU A 137 8.86 29.66 -20.42
CA GLU A 137 8.92 28.51 -19.52
C GLU A 137 8.25 28.91 -18.20
N VAL A 138 6.92 28.96 -18.20
CA VAL A 138 6.18 28.86 -16.97
C VAL A 138 6.40 27.42 -16.58
N SER A 139 7.41 27.17 -15.74
CA SER A 139 7.49 25.98 -14.90
C SER A 139 6.11 25.84 -14.29
N GLY A 140 5.24 25.08 -14.97
CA GLY A 140 3.86 24.92 -14.60
C GLY A 140 3.93 24.41 -13.19
N SER A 141 3.54 25.23 -12.23
CA SER A 141 3.55 24.88 -10.83
C SER A 141 2.50 23.79 -10.67
N MET A 142 2.85 22.58 -11.07
CA MET A 142 2.13 21.36 -10.76
C MET A 142 1.90 21.46 -9.27
N ASN A 143 0.63 21.47 -8.87
CA ASN A 143 0.26 21.61 -7.47
C ASN A 143 1.17 20.69 -6.67
N ARG A 144 1.84 21.24 -5.67
CA ARG A 144 2.86 20.52 -4.91
C ARG A 144 2.32 19.18 -4.38
N THR A 145 1.05 19.19 -4.02
CA THR A 145 0.25 18.02 -3.66
C THR A 145 0.24 16.96 -4.77
N THR A 146 0.02 17.35 -6.03
CA THR A 146 0.07 16.46 -7.20
C THR A 146 1.48 15.90 -7.46
N LYS A 147 2.54 16.71 -7.33
CA LYS A 147 3.93 16.23 -7.43
C LYS A 147 4.24 15.17 -6.38
N THR A 148 3.83 15.44 -5.14
CA THR A 148 3.97 14.51 -4.01
C THR A 148 3.24 13.21 -4.30
N LEU A 149 1.98 13.29 -4.70
CA LEU A 149 1.14 12.11 -4.95
C LEU A 149 1.63 11.29 -6.14
N LEU A 150 2.13 11.92 -7.22
CA LEU A 150 2.75 11.18 -8.33
C LEU A 150 4.01 10.45 -7.90
N ALA A 151 4.83 11.05 -7.03
CA ALA A 151 6.00 10.38 -6.48
C ALA A 151 5.60 9.21 -5.57
N VAL A 152 4.57 9.38 -4.73
CA VAL A 152 3.99 8.29 -3.92
C VAL A 152 3.55 7.14 -4.83
N CYS A 153 2.67 7.42 -5.79
CA CYS A 153 2.11 6.39 -6.66
C CYS A 153 3.18 5.76 -7.56
N GLY A 154 4.21 6.49 -7.99
CA GLY A 154 5.34 5.96 -8.74
C GLY A 154 6.20 5.00 -7.93
N MET A 155 6.59 5.40 -6.71
CA MET A 155 7.33 4.52 -5.77
C MET A 155 6.51 3.27 -5.41
N TYR A 156 5.21 3.45 -5.16
CA TYR A 156 4.28 2.37 -4.92
C TYR A 156 4.24 1.40 -6.11
N THR A 157 4.16 1.92 -7.33
CA THR A 157 4.12 1.08 -8.52
C THR A 157 5.39 0.25 -8.71
N ILE A 158 6.57 0.83 -8.46
CA ILE A 158 7.85 0.09 -8.49
C ILE A 158 7.82 -1.04 -7.45
N THR A 159 7.35 -0.74 -6.24
CA THR A 159 7.22 -1.72 -5.16
C THR A 159 6.27 -2.85 -5.54
N CYS A 160 5.14 -2.53 -6.18
CA CYS A 160 4.19 -3.54 -6.63
C CYS A 160 4.67 -4.36 -7.83
N ILE A 161 5.44 -3.80 -8.75
CA ILE A 161 6.08 -4.58 -9.83
C ILE A 161 7.01 -5.65 -9.23
N ILE A 162 7.75 -5.28 -8.18
CA ILE A 162 8.60 -6.22 -7.44
C ILE A 162 7.75 -7.28 -6.73
N MET A 163 6.58 -6.92 -6.18
CA MET A 163 5.65 -7.90 -5.59
C MET A 163 4.99 -8.83 -6.62
N LEU A 164 4.79 -8.37 -7.85
CA LEU A 164 4.12 -9.14 -8.91
C LEU A 164 5.07 -10.17 -9.57
N LEU A 165 6.38 -9.91 -9.54
CA LEU A 165 7.42 -10.79 -10.10
C LEU A 165 7.36 -12.24 -9.58
N PRO A 166 7.29 -12.49 -8.25
CA PRO A 166 7.09 -13.82 -7.68
C PRO A 166 5.86 -14.56 -8.22
N TYR A 167 4.78 -13.83 -8.49
CA TYR A 167 3.50 -14.41 -8.89
C TYR A 167 3.49 -14.87 -10.35
N PHE A 168 4.31 -14.27 -11.21
CA PHE A 168 4.54 -14.77 -12.57
C PHE A 168 5.39 -16.04 -12.61
N MET A 169 6.04 -16.41 -11.49
CA MET A 169 6.75 -17.66 -11.39
C MET A 169 5.76 -18.78 -11.06
N PRO A 170 5.66 -19.84 -11.89
CA PRO A 170 4.69 -20.92 -11.69
C PRO A 170 4.86 -21.68 -10.37
N GLN A 171 6.03 -21.55 -9.70
CA GLN A 171 6.29 -22.15 -8.39
C GLN A 171 5.65 -21.43 -7.20
N TYR A 172 5.07 -20.23 -7.40
CA TYR A 172 4.29 -19.57 -6.35
C TYR A 172 2.87 -20.14 -6.22
N ALA A 173 2.30 -20.68 -7.30
CA ALA A 173 0.98 -21.31 -7.30
C ALA A 173 0.91 -22.56 -6.40
N SER A 174 2.06 -23.12 -6.02
CA SER A 174 2.16 -24.29 -5.14
C SER A 174 2.29 -23.93 -3.65
N TYR A 175 2.21 -22.65 -3.28
CA TYR A 175 2.24 -22.23 -1.87
C TYR A 175 0.82 -21.87 -1.39
N SER A 176 -0.12 -22.79 -1.60
CA SER A 176 -1.23 -22.89 -0.67
C SER A 176 -0.62 -23.38 0.66
N VAL A 177 -1.05 -22.79 1.76
CA VAL A 177 -0.52 -22.87 3.15
C VAL A 177 -0.28 -24.30 3.72
N SER A 178 -0.41 -25.39 2.95
CA SER A 178 -0.32 -26.77 3.46
C SER A 178 0.22 -27.84 2.50
N GLU A 179 0.87 -27.54 1.37
CA GLU A 179 1.50 -28.61 0.57
C GLU A 179 2.94 -28.90 1.02
N GLU A 180 3.18 -30.16 1.41
CA GLU A 180 4.45 -30.74 1.89
C GLU A 180 5.61 -30.72 0.87
N THR A 181 5.44 -30.04 -0.26
CA THR A 181 6.41 -29.95 -1.36
C THR A 181 6.91 -28.52 -1.55
N SER A 182 7.37 -27.87 -0.47
CA SER A 182 7.99 -26.55 -0.58
C SER A 182 9.40 -26.67 -1.19
N THR A 183 9.55 -26.35 -2.47
CA THR A 183 10.87 -26.06 -3.03
C THR A 183 11.46 -24.84 -2.32
N GLY A 184 12.76 -24.80 -2.04
CA GLY A 184 13.38 -23.66 -1.31
C GLY A 184 13.13 -22.29 -1.97
N ILE A 185 12.77 -22.28 -3.25
CA ILE A 185 12.41 -21.08 -4.01
C ILE A 185 11.08 -20.48 -3.53
N SER A 186 10.04 -21.28 -3.23
CA SER A 186 8.73 -20.76 -2.81
C SER A 186 8.79 -20.09 -1.44
N GLN A 187 9.59 -20.64 -0.52
CA GLN A 187 9.86 -20.02 0.79
C GLN A 187 10.58 -18.68 0.65
N VAL A 188 11.60 -18.59 -0.21
CA VAL A 188 12.33 -17.34 -0.48
C VAL A 188 11.40 -16.28 -1.10
N LEU A 189 10.53 -16.69 -2.03
CA LEU A 189 9.56 -15.78 -2.65
C LEU A 189 8.54 -15.25 -1.63
N TYR A 190 8.02 -16.10 -0.74
CA TYR A 190 7.11 -15.69 0.33
C TYR A 190 7.77 -14.68 1.29
N GLN A 191 9.00 -14.96 1.73
CA GLN A 191 9.78 -14.03 2.56
C GLN A 191 10.04 -12.72 1.83
N THR A 192 10.35 -12.77 0.53
CA THR A 192 10.55 -11.58 -0.30
C THR A 192 9.31 -10.70 -0.33
N ILE A 193 8.11 -11.27 -0.52
CA ILE A 193 6.85 -10.50 -0.50
C ILE A 193 6.63 -9.82 0.85
N ASN A 194 6.86 -10.53 1.96
CA ASN A 194 6.73 -9.95 3.31
C ASN A 194 7.69 -8.78 3.54
N VAL A 195 8.94 -8.91 3.10
CA VAL A 195 9.94 -7.82 3.16
C VAL A 195 9.49 -6.64 2.31
N VAL A 196 9.01 -6.88 1.09
CA VAL A 196 8.54 -5.82 0.19
C VAL A 196 7.29 -5.11 0.75
N MET A 197 6.39 -5.83 1.44
CA MET A 197 5.27 -5.22 2.18
C MET A 197 5.77 -4.31 3.31
N CYS A 198 6.79 -4.73 4.06
CA CYS A 198 7.40 -3.91 5.10
C CYS A 198 8.07 -2.66 4.53
N ILE A 199 8.75 -2.78 3.39
CA ILE A 199 9.32 -1.66 2.65
C ILE A 199 8.21 -0.71 2.20
N ASN A 200 7.11 -1.21 1.65
CA ASN A 200 5.96 -0.39 1.23
C ASN A 200 5.43 0.46 2.39
N SER A 201 5.25 -0.16 3.56
CA SER A 201 4.81 0.54 4.77
C SER A 201 5.81 1.64 5.21
N SER A 202 7.11 1.34 5.14
CA SER A 202 8.19 2.26 5.52
C SER A 202 8.39 3.41 4.53
N CYS A 203 8.21 3.15 3.23
CA CYS A 203 8.34 4.15 2.16
C CYS A 203 7.34 5.30 2.33
N ASN A 204 6.15 5.03 2.87
CA ASN A 204 5.15 6.07 3.14
C ASN A 204 5.78 7.22 3.97
N PHE A 205 6.52 6.91 5.03
CA PHE A 205 7.21 7.91 5.87
C PHE A 205 8.25 8.72 5.09
N ILE A 206 9.12 8.04 4.32
CA ILE A 206 10.17 8.68 3.51
C ILE A 206 9.53 9.64 2.50
N ILE A 207 8.45 9.23 1.85
CA ILE A 207 7.75 10.04 0.86
C ILE A 207 7.16 11.30 1.51
N TYR A 208 6.56 11.20 2.69
CA TYR A 208 6.08 12.38 3.41
C TYR A 208 7.21 13.35 3.76
N ILE A 209 8.38 12.87 4.22
CA ILE A 209 9.54 13.73 4.48
C ILE A 209 10.05 14.43 3.21
N VAL A 210 10.17 13.68 2.11
CA VAL A 210 10.78 14.18 0.87
C VAL A 210 9.86 15.18 0.17
N PHE A 211 8.55 14.95 0.17
CA PHE A 211 7.64 15.69 -0.71
C PHE A 211 6.68 16.64 0.03
N ASN A 212 6.33 16.37 1.30
CA ASN A 212 5.42 17.22 2.06
C ASN A 212 6.20 18.32 2.85
N LYS A 213 6.09 19.59 2.40
CA LYS A 213 6.72 20.72 3.13
C LYS A 213 6.19 20.85 4.53
N ASN A 214 4.87 20.74 4.70
CA ASN A 214 4.22 21.03 5.97
C ASN A 214 4.67 20.00 7.01
N PHE A 215 4.79 18.73 6.59
CA PHE A 215 5.37 17.68 7.44
C PHE A 215 6.84 17.94 7.74
N ARG A 216 7.65 18.30 6.74
CA ARG A 216 9.07 18.63 6.93
C ARG A 216 9.27 19.85 7.84
N ASP A 217 8.44 20.87 7.71
CA ASP A 217 8.51 22.10 8.49
C ASP A 217 8.06 21.83 9.94
N ALA A 218 7.02 21.02 10.14
CA ALA A 218 6.63 20.54 11.47
C ALA A 218 7.71 19.66 12.12
N TYR A 219 8.31 18.75 11.35
CA TYR A 219 9.43 17.91 11.80
C TYR A 219 10.64 18.76 12.19
N LYS A 220 11.03 19.72 11.35
CA LYS A 220 12.09 20.68 11.67
C LYS A 220 11.74 21.52 12.91
N ALA A 221 10.49 21.95 13.05
CA ALA A 221 10.05 22.72 14.22
C ALA A 221 10.20 21.92 15.51
N LEU A 222 9.93 20.61 15.53
CA LEU A 222 10.16 19.75 16.70
C LEU A 222 11.63 19.73 17.12
N PHE A 223 12.56 19.58 16.16
CA PHE A 223 13.99 19.54 16.46
C PHE A 223 14.59 20.92 16.77
N ILE A 224 14.11 21.99 16.11
CA ILE A 224 14.58 23.37 16.35
C ILE A 224 14.05 23.91 17.68
N LYS A 225 12.79 23.63 18.03
CA LYS A 225 12.20 24.04 19.31
C LYS A 225 12.86 23.34 20.49
N ASN A 226 13.17 22.04 20.36
CA ASN A 226 13.93 21.32 21.38
C ASN A 226 15.38 21.82 21.51
N ARG A 227 16.01 22.27 20.40
CA ARG A 227 17.36 22.85 20.43
C ARG A 227 17.39 24.22 21.13
N GLN A 228 16.34 25.03 21.00
CA GLN A 228 16.24 26.32 21.71
C GLN A 228 15.94 26.16 23.21
N VAL A 229 15.11 25.20 23.60
CA VAL A 229 14.84 24.88 25.02
C VAL A 229 16.09 24.33 25.71
N ASN A 230 16.85 23.44 25.07
CA ASN A 230 18.10 22.95 25.64
C ASN A 230 19.19 24.04 25.71
N ALA A 231 19.18 25.01 24.77
CA ALA A 231 20.09 26.14 24.79
C ALA A 231 19.72 27.20 25.85
N SER A 232 18.44 27.39 26.17
CA SER A 232 18.00 28.30 27.25
C SER A 232 18.23 27.68 28.64
N VAL A 233 17.96 26.38 28.81
CA VAL A 233 18.26 25.65 30.05
C VAL A 233 19.77 25.59 30.32
N GLY A 234 20.60 25.44 29.29
CA GLY A 234 22.06 25.52 29.42
C GLY A 234 22.60 26.92 29.74
N ARG A 235 21.84 27.99 29.47
CA ARG A 235 22.21 29.38 29.77
C ARG A 235 21.77 29.83 31.18
N PHE A 236 20.79 29.16 31.78
CA PHE A 236 20.40 29.35 33.20
C PHE A 236 21.25 28.54 34.19
N ARG A 237 22.16 27.68 33.70
CA ARG A 237 23.03 26.81 34.51
C ARG A 237 24.49 27.25 34.54
N LYS A 238 24.81 28.44 34.01
CA LYS A 238 26.09 29.14 34.15
C LYS A 238 25.85 30.43 34.92
#